data_AF-A0A293MXQ9-F1
#
_entry.id   AF-A0A293MXQ9-F1
#
_cell.length_a   1.000
_cell.length_b   1.000
_cell.length_c   1.000
_cell.angle_alpha   90.00
_cell.angle_beta   90.00
_cell.angle_gamma   90.00
#
_symmetry.space_group_name_H-M   'P 1'
#
loop_
_entity.id
_entity.type
_entity.pdbx_description
1 polymer ?
#
loop_
_entity_poly.entity_id
_entity_poly.type
_entity_poly.pdbx_seq_one_letter_code
_entity_poly.pdbx_strand_id
1 'polypeptide(L)'
;MYKHYRNLCTRVIRKRKYEYFSDLILLRGCSSAQIWKAVNLMVKGTNYKSVKLPEMNHAQLAVRFNTYFSNIGKLLAKKYFWCNVSPMGYMTISVPNSFVLHSVTETEIYNVVASMRIIWRKVVMKYP
;
A
#
# COMPACT_ATOMS: atom_id res chain seq x y z
N MET A 1 6.31 -41.54 -3.95
CA MET A 1 5.76 -41.41 -2.57
C MET A 1 6.13 -40.07 -1.90
N TYR A 2 7.41 -39.70 -1.80
CA TYR A 2 7.87 -38.46 -1.14
C TYR A 2 7.22 -37.15 -1.62
N LYS A 3 7.03 -36.97 -2.94
CA LYS A 3 6.42 -35.75 -3.51
C LYS A 3 5.00 -35.51 -2.98
N HIS A 4 4.20 -36.57 -2.84
CA HIS A 4 2.83 -36.44 -2.38
C HIS A 4 2.75 -36.05 -0.90
N TYR A 5 3.59 -36.69 -0.07
CA TYR A 5 3.73 -36.37 1.35
C TYR A 5 4.24 -34.94 1.56
N ARG A 6 5.28 -34.53 0.84
CA ARG A 6 5.80 -33.15 0.85
C ARG A 6 4.70 -32.13 0.51
N ASN A 7 3.90 -32.41 -0.52
CA ASN A 7 2.81 -31.53 -0.93
C ASN A 7 1.71 -31.45 0.15
N LEU A 8 1.39 -32.59 0.78
CA LEU A 8 0.45 -32.64 1.90
C LEU A 8 0.93 -31.79 3.08
N CYS A 9 2.17 -31.98 3.53
CA CYS A 9 2.76 -31.19 4.62
C CYS A 9 2.78 -29.70 4.27
N THR A 10 3.19 -29.35 3.05
CA THR A 10 3.21 -27.94 2.59
C THR A 10 1.81 -27.33 2.61
N ARG A 11 0.79 -28.09 2.18
CA ARG A 11 -0.61 -27.66 2.22
C ARG A 11 -1.09 -27.43 3.64
N VAL A 12 -0.81 -28.36 4.55
CA VAL A 12 -1.18 -28.24 5.98
C VAL A 12 -0.50 -27.04 6.63
N ILE A 13 0.81 -26.86 6.41
CA ILE A 13 1.57 -25.72 6.95
C ILE A 13 0.99 -24.40 6.43
N ARG A 14 0.70 -24.28 5.13
CA ARG A 14 0.11 -23.07 4.56
C ARG A 14 -1.27 -22.77 5.14
N LYS A 15 -2.12 -23.79 5.28
CA LYS A 15 -3.45 -23.67 5.88
C LYS A 15 -3.36 -23.15 7.32
N ARG A 16 -2.53 -23.78 8.17
CA ARG A 16 -2.37 -23.37 9.57
C ARG A 16 -1.77 -21.98 9.72
N LYS A 17 -0.83 -21.59 8.86
CA LYS A 17 -0.28 -20.23 8.84
C LYS A 17 -1.35 -19.19 8.51
N TYR A 18 -2.17 -19.48 7.50
CA TYR A 18 -3.27 -18.59 7.11
C TYR A 18 -4.27 -18.41 8.27
N GLU A 19 -4.73 -19.51 8.87
CA GLU A 19 -5.65 -19.48 10.01
C GLU A 19 -5.08 -18.64 11.16
N TYR A 20 -3.85 -18.91 11.58
CA TYR A 20 -3.18 -18.15 12.65
C TYR A 20 -3.16 -16.63 12.40
N PHE A 21 -2.77 -16.19 11.20
CA PHE A 21 -2.71 -14.76 10.91
C PHE A 21 -4.09 -14.13 10.72
N SER A 22 -5.07 -14.89 10.22
CA SER A 22 -6.47 -14.45 10.15
C SER A 22 -7.02 -14.18 11.55
N ASP A 23 -6.83 -15.13 12.48
CA ASP A 23 -7.27 -15.01 13.87
C ASP A 23 -6.58 -13.84 14.56
N LEU A 24 -5.28 -13.65 14.31
CA LEU A 24 -4.50 -12.57 14.88
C LEU A 24 -4.89 -11.19 14.35
N ILE A 25 -5.39 -11.10 13.10
CA ILE A 25 -5.97 -9.87 12.54
C ILE A 25 -7.35 -9.62 13.16
N LEU A 26 -8.21 -10.64 13.25
CA LEU A 26 -9.54 -10.54 13.85
C LEU A 26 -9.45 -10.09 15.31
N LEU A 27 -8.52 -10.66 16.08
CA LEU A 27 -8.31 -10.33 17.50
C LEU A 27 -7.82 -8.89 17.72
N ARG A 28 -7.17 -8.28 16.73
CA ARG A 28 -6.66 -6.89 16.79
C ARG A 28 -7.68 -5.83 16.34
N GLY A 29 -8.85 -6.26 15.84
CA GLY A 29 -9.99 -5.39 15.53
C GLY A 29 -9.68 -4.29 14.51
N CYS A 30 -10.20 -3.08 14.74
CA CYS A 30 -10.10 -1.94 13.81
C CYS A 30 -8.78 -1.13 13.92
N SER A 31 -7.84 -1.53 14.78
CA SER A 31 -6.60 -0.77 14.95
C SER A 31 -5.65 -1.02 13.77
N SER A 32 -5.67 -0.10 12.79
CA SER A 32 -4.83 -0.15 11.59
C SER A 32 -3.34 -0.38 11.91
N ALA A 33 -2.82 0.26 12.96
CA ALA A 33 -1.45 0.09 13.41
C ALA A 33 -1.13 -1.34 13.87
N GLN A 34 -2.06 -2.01 14.56
CA GLN A 34 -1.88 -3.37 15.03
C GLN A 34 -2.04 -4.40 13.91
N ILE A 35 -2.93 -4.14 12.95
CA ILE A 35 -3.05 -4.94 11.72
C ILE A 35 -1.73 -4.86 10.94
N TRP A 36 -1.17 -3.67 10.75
CA TRP A 36 0.11 -3.52 10.05
C TRP A 36 1.27 -4.24 10.76
N LYS A 37 1.28 -4.26 12.10
CA LYS A 37 2.24 -5.09 12.86
C LYS A 37 2.07 -6.59 12.55
N ALA A 38 0.84 -7.08 12.43
CA ALA A 38 0.55 -8.47 12.09
C ALA A 38 1.02 -8.82 10.67
N VAL A 39 0.73 -7.95 9.71
CA VAL A 39 1.17 -8.07 8.32
C VAL A 39 2.70 -8.08 8.24
N ASN A 40 3.38 -7.16 8.93
CA ASN A 40 4.83 -7.12 8.96
C ASN A 40 5.43 -8.41 9.55
N LEU A 41 4.80 -9.01 10.56
CA LEU A 41 5.22 -10.31 11.09
C LEU A 41 5.04 -11.43 10.06
N MET A 42 3.97 -11.40 9.27
CA MET A 42 3.73 -12.37 8.18
C MET A 42 4.77 -12.24 7.06
N VAL A 43 5.16 -11.02 6.70
CA VAL A 43 6.05 -10.73 5.56
C VAL A 43 7.54 -10.85 5.91
N LYS A 44 7.94 -10.69 7.18
CA LYS A 44 9.36 -10.72 7.62
C LYS A 44 10.13 -12.01 7.26
N GLY A 45 9.46 -13.10 6.88
CA GLY A 45 10.10 -14.36 6.48
C GLY A 45 10.56 -14.41 5.01
N THR A 46 10.13 -13.50 4.15
CA THR A 46 10.76 -13.33 2.85
C THR A 46 12.03 -12.52 3.07
N ASN A 47 13.17 -13.22 3.13
CA ASN A 47 14.45 -12.60 2.84
C ASN A 47 14.32 -11.97 1.47
N TYR A 48 13.92 -10.71 1.40
CA TYR A 48 14.20 -9.86 0.27
C TYR A 48 15.72 -9.90 0.19
N LYS A 49 16.27 -10.80 -0.65
CA LYS A 49 17.65 -10.69 -1.07
C LYS A 49 17.79 -9.23 -1.41
N SER A 50 18.63 -8.48 -0.67
CA SER A 50 18.82 -7.09 -1.02
C SER A 50 19.27 -7.16 -2.47
N VAL A 51 18.43 -6.65 -3.36
CA VAL A 51 18.80 -6.54 -4.75
C VAL A 51 19.89 -5.50 -4.67
N LYS A 52 21.15 -5.97 -4.69
CA LYS A 52 22.29 -5.07 -4.78
C LYS A 52 22.01 -4.25 -6.03
N LEU A 53 21.71 -2.97 -5.81
CA LEU A 53 21.64 -2.02 -6.90
C LEU A 53 22.99 -2.13 -7.62
N PRO A 54 23.00 -2.25 -8.95
CA PRO A 54 24.25 -2.23 -9.68
C PRO A 54 25.02 -0.96 -9.29
N GLU A 55 26.32 -1.06 -9.08
CA GLU A 55 27.17 0.10 -8.83
C GLU A 55 27.08 1.01 -10.06
N MET A 56 26.21 2.01 -9.97
CA MET A 56 25.98 3.01 -11.00
C MET A 56 26.23 4.38 -10.38
N ASN A 57 26.87 5.24 -11.15
CA ASN A 57 27.02 6.64 -10.79
C ASN A 57 25.61 7.26 -10.62
N HIS A 58 25.43 8.11 -9.59
CA HIS A 58 24.15 8.75 -9.27
C HIS A 58 23.50 9.44 -10.47
N ALA A 59 24.30 10.06 -11.35
CA ALA A 59 23.80 10.67 -12.58
C ALA A 59 23.17 9.65 -13.54
N GLN A 60 23.81 8.49 -13.73
CA GLN A 60 23.30 7.41 -14.58
C GLN A 60 22.04 6.77 -13.99
N LEU A 61 21.98 6.67 -12.65
CA LEU A 61 20.80 6.18 -11.95
C LEU A 61 19.61 7.13 -12.15
N ALA A 62 19.82 8.44 -12.00
CA ALA A 62 18.77 9.45 -12.23
C ALA A 62 18.23 9.38 -13.66
N VAL A 63 19.10 9.26 -14.66
CA VAL A 63 18.71 9.10 -16.07
C VAL A 63 17.91 7.82 -16.28
N ARG A 64 18.36 6.67 -15.74
CA ARG A 64 17.63 5.41 -15.86
C ARG A 64 16.28 5.45 -15.16
N PHE A 65 16.22 6.07 -13.98
CA PHE A 65 14.97 6.22 -13.23
C PHE A 65 13.98 7.09 -14.02
N ASN A 66 14.40 8.27 -14.48
CA ASN A 66 13.56 9.14 -15.30
C ASN A 66 13.09 8.45 -16.57
N THR A 67 13.99 7.76 -17.26
CA THR A 67 13.66 6.99 -18.47
C THR A 67 12.66 5.87 -18.18
N TYR A 68 12.81 5.17 -17.06
CA TYR A 68 11.89 4.11 -16.66
C TYR A 68 10.49 4.68 -16.38
N PHE A 69 10.37 5.71 -15.54
CA PHE A 69 9.08 6.29 -15.18
C PHE A 69 8.40 7.04 -16.33
N SER A 70 9.18 7.62 -17.25
CA SER A 70 8.64 8.25 -18.46
C SER A 70 8.05 7.23 -19.44
N ASN A 71 8.55 6.00 -19.44
CA ASN A 71 8.17 4.96 -20.40
C ASN A 71 7.27 3.88 -19.82
N ILE A 72 7.20 3.70 -18.50
CA ILE A 72 6.40 2.65 -17.87
C ILE A 72 4.92 2.78 -18.25
N GLY A 73 4.38 3.99 -18.31
CA GLY A 73 2.99 4.22 -18.74
C GLY A 73 2.72 3.67 -20.14
N LYS A 74 3.62 3.94 -21.11
CA LYS A 74 3.50 3.43 -22.48
C LYS A 74 3.61 1.91 -22.53
N LEU A 75 4.54 1.33 -21.78
CA LEU A 75 4.73 -0.12 -21.69
C LEU A 75 3.52 -0.81 -21.06
N LEU A 76 2.94 -0.22 -20.00
CA LEU A 76 1.73 -0.74 -19.37
C LEU A 76 0.53 -0.60 -20.28
N ALA A 77 0.34 0.54 -20.93
CA ALA A 77 -0.75 0.76 -21.91
C ALA A 77 -0.66 -0.20 -23.10
N LYS A 78 0.54 -0.57 -23.55
CA LYS A 78 0.74 -1.59 -24.59
C LYS A 78 0.48 -3.01 -24.08
N LYS A 79 0.76 -3.29 -22.81
CA LYS A 79 0.63 -4.62 -22.21
C LYS A 79 -0.80 -4.95 -21.80
N TYR A 80 -1.55 -3.97 -21.30
CA TYR A 80 -2.96 -4.14 -20.97
C TYR A 80 -3.79 -3.79 -22.20
N PHE A 81 -4.36 -4.83 -22.83
CA PHE A 81 -5.28 -4.69 -23.95
C PHE A 81 -6.45 -3.77 -23.59
N TRP A 82 -7.04 -3.19 -24.64
CA TRP A 82 -8.21 -2.32 -24.58
C TRP A 82 -9.32 -3.03 -23.80
N CYS A 83 -9.52 -2.59 -22.56
CA CYS A 83 -10.63 -3.09 -21.76
C CYS A 83 -11.88 -2.45 -22.36
N ASN A 84 -12.70 -3.25 -23.06
CA ASN A 84 -13.96 -2.78 -23.65
C ASN A 84 -15.05 -2.53 -22.58
N VAL A 85 -14.65 -2.54 -21.32
CA VAL A 85 -15.50 -2.27 -20.17
C VAL A 85 -15.41 -0.78 -19.89
N SER A 86 -16.52 -0.08 -20.08
CA SER A 86 -16.64 1.32 -19.66
C SER A 86 -16.22 1.44 -18.18
N PRO A 87 -15.43 2.47 -17.80
CA PRO A 87 -15.08 2.72 -16.41
C PRO A 87 -16.29 2.74 -15.47
N MET A 88 -17.45 3.15 -15.98
CA MET A 88 -18.72 3.14 -15.25
C MET A 88 -19.18 1.73 -14.84
N GLY A 89 -18.79 0.68 -15.58
CA GLY A 89 -19.09 -0.70 -15.23
C GLY A 89 -18.40 -1.19 -13.95
N TYR A 90 -17.33 -0.52 -13.51
CA TYR A 90 -16.68 -0.79 -12.22
C TYR A 90 -17.31 -0.01 -11.06
N MET A 91 -18.12 1.02 -11.37
CA MET A 91 -18.84 1.78 -10.37
C MET A 91 -20.16 1.05 -10.06
N THR A 92 -20.13 0.17 -9.07
CA THR A 92 -21.33 -0.51 -8.54
C THR A 92 -22.27 0.42 -7.79
N ILE A 93 -21.84 1.66 -7.55
CA ILE A 93 -22.55 2.65 -6.75
C ILE A 93 -22.88 3.83 -7.66
N SER A 94 -24.15 4.24 -7.68
CA SER A 94 -24.59 5.47 -8.33
C SER A 94 -23.77 6.63 -7.77
N VAL A 95 -22.90 7.21 -8.59
CA VAL A 95 -22.15 8.40 -8.21
C VAL A 95 -23.17 9.52 -8.09
N PRO A 96 -23.35 10.15 -6.91
CA PRO A 96 -24.29 11.24 -6.77
C PRO A 96 -23.86 12.38 -7.71
N ASN A 97 -24.77 12.79 -8.61
CA ASN A 97 -24.57 13.90 -9.55
C ASN A 97 -24.45 15.28 -8.87
N SER A 98 -24.40 15.32 -7.54
CA SER A 98 -24.34 16.54 -6.76
C SER A 98 -23.17 16.47 -5.79
N PHE A 99 -22.11 17.20 -6.12
CA PHE A 99 -21.15 17.65 -5.13
C PHE A 99 -21.67 18.98 -4.58
N VAL A 100 -22.14 18.99 -3.34
CA VAL A 100 -22.49 20.25 -2.66
C VAL A 100 -21.24 20.72 -1.94
N LEU A 101 -20.63 21.78 -2.46
CA LEU A 101 -19.57 22.49 -1.76
C LEU A 101 -20.23 23.48 -0.81
N HIS A 102 -20.04 23.27 0.49
CA HIS A 102 -20.43 24.26 1.49
C HIS A 102 -19.40 25.37 1.55
N SER A 103 -19.87 26.60 1.81
CA SER A 103 -18.99 27.73 2.11
C SER A 103 -18.19 27.40 3.37
N VAL A 104 -16.87 27.52 3.27
CA VAL A 104 -15.97 27.29 4.40
C VAL A 104 -16.27 28.31 5.49
N THR A 105 -16.46 27.84 6.72
CA THR A 105 -16.69 28.70 7.88
C THR A 105 -15.36 29.18 8.48
N GLU A 106 -15.35 30.37 9.08
CA GLU A 106 -14.16 30.90 9.77
C GLU A 106 -13.65 29.94 10.85
N THR A 107 -14.57 29.24 11.52
CA THR A 107 -14.24 28.22 12.52
C THR A 107 -13.49 27.03 11.94
N GLU A 108 -13.83 26.58 10.72
CA GLU A 108 -13.11 25.49 10.06
C GLU A 108 -11.68 25.91 9.71
N ILE A 109 -11.50 27.14 9.19
CA ILE A 109 -10.17 27.68 8.90
C ILE A 109 -9.34 27.75 10.19
N TYR A 110 -9.92 28.29 11.27
CA TYR A 110 -9.26 28.36 12.56
C TYR A 110 -8.83 26.98 13.07
N ASN A 111 -9.72 25.99 12.98
CA ASN A 111 -9.45 24.63 13.43
C ASN A 111 -8.34 23.95 12.62
N VAL A 112 -8.32 24.16 11.30
CA VAL A 112 -7.24 23.65 10.43
C VAL A 112 -5.90 24.28 10.82
N VAL A 113 -5.85 25.60 10.96
CA VAL A 113 -4.61 26.31 11.35
C VAL A 113 -4.14 25.89 12.75
N ALA A 114 -5.06 25.77 13.71
CA ALA A 114 -4.77 25.32 15.06
C ALA A 114 -4.22 23.87 15.08
N SER A 115 -4.80 22.98 14.27
CA SER A 115 -4.34 21.59 14.15
C SER A 115 -2.92 21.49 13.59
N MET A 116 -2.57 22.34 12.62
CA MET A 116 -1.22 22.40 12.05
C MET A 116 -0.21 22.84 13.12
N ARG A 117 -0.54 23.81 13.97
CA ARG A 117 0.34 24.28 15.05
C ARG A 117 0.66 23.20 16.07
N ILE A 118 -0.30 22.32 16.39
CA ILE A 118 -0.09 21.18 17.30
C ILE A 118 0.82 20.14 16.66
N ILE A 119 0.64 19.85 15.38
CA ILE A 119 1.47 18.91 14.63
C ILE A 119 2.92 19.40 14.57
N TRP A 120 3.12 20.68 14.23
CA TRP A 120 4.44 21.29 14.18
C TRP A 120 5.18 21.23 15.52
N ARG A 121 4.50 21.49 16.65
CA ARG A 121 5.10 21.34 17.99
C ARG A 121 5.52 19.90 18.29
N LYS A 122 4.74 18.90 17.86
CA LYS A 122 5.09 17.49 18.04
C LYS A 122 6.24 17.02 17.14
N VAL A 123 6.37 17.61 15.95
CA VAL A 123 7.45 17.30 15.01
C VAL A 123 8.77 17.95 15.47
N VAL A 124 8.74 19.22 15.88
CA VAL A 124 9.93 19.94 16.35
C VAL A 124 10.45 19.37 17.68
N MET A 125 9.59 18.94 18.60
CA MET A 125 10.05 18.29 19.85
C MET A 125 10.56 16.85 19.66
N LYS A 126 10.42 16.25 18.47
CA LYS A 126 10.89 14.89 18.19
C LYS A 126 12.30 14.82 17.61
N TYR A 127 12.89 15.95 17.25
CA TYR A 127 14.23 16.04 16.67
C TYR A 127 15.01 17.16 17.36
N PRO A 128 15.79 16.87 18.42
CA PRO A 128 16.85 17.76 18.90
C PRO A 128 18.01 17.85 17.90
#